data_AF-E6SGL9-F1
#
_entry.id   AF-E6SGL9-F1
#
_cell.length_a   1.000
_cell.length_b   1.000
_cell.length_c   1.000
_cell.angle_alpha   90.00
_cell.angle_beta   90.00
_cell.angle_gamma   90.00
#
_symmetry.space_group_name_H-M   'P 1'
#
loop_
_entity.id
_entity.type
_entity.pdbx_description
1 polymer ?
#
loop_
_entity_poly.entity_id
_entity_poly.type
_entity_poly.pdbx_seq_one_letter_code
_entity_poly.pdbx_strand_id
1 'polypeptide(L)'
;MDGTNPRTGAGPVVRGGPEPVAGAAGGPVDWQALRRYDVAGMLGAVAAFPHQLEEAYRLGREAANLPRPLAERPRAVIVAGLGGSAIGGDFVAAVLEPEAPVPVMVHRDYGLPGWVGPQDLVFAVSYSGATEETLSAYAAARRRGAAVVAVASGGPLLEQAAADEAAGAPVRRVAVPGGLAPRAALGYLMLPVLYLTCAWTGVGDPSAQVEEAVAVLRRQARELEPNGPEGPAQTLAQRMLDRPLFLYGAGRLGQAAAYRWQCQLNENAKLLAHAHAFPELDHNEVMGWEGAPQPRDGDQRRPLSILLQAPADHPRNRARMEITAELVGDRAEWVTVTAQGQGRLAQLLSLSYLGDFVSVYAALLRGLDPSSIASIQRLKERLAALPAGDGTGPDR
;
A
#
# COMPACT_ATOMS: atom_id res chain seq x y z
N MET A 1 32.98 30.91 36.91
CA MET A 1 34.01 30.46 35.94
C MET A 1 34.08 28.96 36.07
N ASP A 2 34.14 28.31 34.91
CA ASP A 2 34.25 26.85 34.65
C ASP A 2 33.08 25.98 35.14
N GLY A 3 32.27 25.35 34.30
CA GLY A 3 32.48 24.92 32.92
C GLY A 3 32.57 23.40 32.89
N THR A 4 31.53 22.72 32.41
CA THR A 4 31.56 21.58 31.48
C THR A 4 30.17 20.94 31.42
N ASN A 5 29.44 21.26 30.35
CA ASN A 5 28.24 20.56 29.93
C ASN A 5 28.66 19.32 29.13
N PRO A 6 28.28 18.08 29.51
CA PRO A 6 28.64 16.90 28.74
C PRO A 6 27.84 16.89 27.44
N ARG A 7 28.54 17.16 26.34
CA ARG A 7 28.02 17.04 24.98
C ARG A 7 27.42 15.64 24.81
N THR A 8 26.12 15.59 24.60
CA THR A 8 25.44 14.42 24.05
C THR A 8 26.04 14.13 22.68
N GLY A 9 26.74 13.00 22.58
CA GLY A 9 27.34 12.54 21.35
C GLY A 9 26.25 12.30 20.31
N ALA A 10 26.12 13.20 19.35
CA ALA A 10 25.45 12.90 18.09
C ALA A 10 26.24 11.76 17.44
N GLY A 11 25.68 10.55 17.46
CA GLY A 11 26.23 9.41 16.71
C GLY A 11 26.37 9.77 15.22
N PRO A 12 27.28 9.10 14.51
CA PRO A 12 27.61 9.47 13.14
C PRO A 12 26.35 9.42 12.27
N VAL A 13 25.99 10.57 11.69
CA VAL A 13 25.07 10.63 10.55
C VAL A 13 25.77 9.89 9.42
N VAL A 14 25.24 8.72 9.06
CA VAL A 14 25.71 7.96 7.90
C VAL A 14 25.46 8.82 6.66
N ARG A 15 26.51 9.53 6.21
CA ARG A 15 26.53 10.24 4.94
C ARG A 15 26.92 9.22 3.87
N GLY A 16 25.94 8.81 3.09
CA GLY A 16 26.09 7.85 1.99
C GLY A 16 25.02 6.79 2.04
N GLY A 17 24.12 6.78 1.05
CA GLY A 17 23.25 5.63 0.83
C GLY A 17 24.09 4.38 0.48
N PRO A 18 23.54 3.17 0.66
CA PRO A 18 24.22 1.95 0.24
C PRO A 18 24.55 2.05 -1.25
N GLU A 19 25.84 1.86 -1.61
CA GLU A 19 26.23 1.77 -3.01
C GLU A 19 25.64 0.50 -3.62
N PRO A 20 25.07 0.56 -4.84
CA PRO A 20 24.48 -0.60 -5.49
C PRO A 20 25.52 -1.72 -5.65
N VAL A 21 25.13 -2.95 -5.30
CA VAL A 21 26.07 -4.06 -5.13
C VAL A 21 26.25 -4.86 -6.43
N ALA A 22 25.41 -4.65 -7.45
CA ALA A 22 25.55 -5.32 -8.75
C ALA A 22 24.83 -4.55 -9.87
N GLY A 23 25.41 -4.54 -11.08
CA GLY A 23 24.76 -4.04 -12.32
C GLY A 23 25.23 -2.68 -12.83
N ALA A 24 25.89 -1.86 -12.01
CA ALA A 24 26.37 -0.52 -12.42
C ALA A 24 27.46 -0.55 -13.53
N ALA A 25 27.95 -1.73 -13.91
CA ALA A 25 28.98 -1.95 -14.93
C ALA A 25 28.49 -2.73 -16.18
N GLY A 26 27.18 -2.90 -16.39
CA GLY A 26 26.63 -3.43 -17.65
C GLY A 26 26.82 -4.94 -17.91
N GLY A 27 27.17 -5.72 -16.89
CA GLY A 27 27.19 -7.19 -16.95
C GLY A 27 25.89 -7.86 -16.48
N PRO A 28 25.67 -9.15 -16.79
CA PRO A 28 24.47 -9.88 -16.34
C PRO A 28 24.40 -9.95 -14.81
N VAL A 29 23.19 -9.76 -14.27
CA VAL A 29 22.95 -9.82 -12.81
C VAL A 29 22.75 -11.28 -12.38
N ASP A 30 23.51 -11.72 -11.39
CA ASP A 30 23.30 -13.02 -10.73
C ASP A 30 22.21 -12.90 -9.64
N TRP A 31 20.95 -13.07 -10.06
CA TRP A 31 19.79 -13.01 -9.18
C TRP A 31 19.79 -14.09 -8.09
N GLN A 32 20.43 -15.23 -8.33
CA GLN A 32 20.52 -16.32 -7.36
C GLN A 32 21.49 -15.93 -6.23
N ALA A 33 22.64 -15.34 -6.56
CA ALA A 33 23.58 -14.85 -5.56
C ALA A 33 22.99 -13.73 -4.68
N LEU A 34 22.16 -12.85 -5.27
CA LEU A 34 21.50 -11.76 -4.54
C LEU A 34 20.45 -12.24 -3.52
N ARG A 35 20.00 -13.51 -3.59
CA ARG A 35 19.07 -14.11 -2.61
C ARG A 35 19.58 -14.07 -1.18
N ARG A 36 20.89 -14.00 -0.97
CA ARG A 36 21.50 -13.86 0.36
C ARG A 36 21.01 -12.62 1.13
N TYR A 37 20.48 -11.62 0.44
CA TYR A 37 19.92 -10.42 1.07
C TYR A 37 18.46 -10.59 1.47
N ASP A 38 17.72 -11.57 0.92
CA ASP A 38 16.31 -11.82 1.26
C ASP A 38 16.17 -12.68 2.53
N VAL A 39 16.65 -12.14 3.65
CA VAL A 39 16.86 -12.90 4.90
C VAL A 39 15.58 -13.53 5.45
N ALA A 40 14.44 -12.82 5.34
CA ALA A 40 13.15 -13.32 5.82
C ALA A 40 12.21 -13.81 4.69
N GLY A 41 12.71 -13.98 3.47
CA GLY A 41 11.95 -14.56 2.37
C GLY A 41 10.81 -13.68 1.83
N MET A 42 11.01 -12.36 1.78
CA MET A 42 10.05 -11.42 1.23
C MET A 42 9.68 -11.74 -0.22
N LEU A 43 10.63 -12.20 -1.05
CA LEU A 43 10.26 -12.53 -2.43
C LEU A 43 9.33 -13.75 -2.48
N GLY A 44 9.55 -14.74 -1.62
CA GLY A 44 8.61 -15.85 -1.46
C GLY A 44 7.22 -15.38 -1.03
N ALA A 45 7.17 -14.45 -0.07
CA ALA A 45 5.91 -13.86 0.40
C ALA A 45 5.17 -13.09 -0.70
N VAL A 46 5.89 -12.28 -1.50
CA VAL A 46 5.31 -11.59 -2.67
C VAL A 46 4.82 -12.62 -3.69
N ALA A 47 5.64 -13.59 -4.08
CA ALA A 47 5.28 -14.61 -5.07
C ALA A 47 4.06 -15.46 -4.65
N ALA A 48 3.82 -15.61 -3.34
CA ALA A 48 2.66 -16.33 -2.80
C ALA A 48 1.36 -15.52 -2.85
N PHE A 49 1.37 -14.27 -3.32
CA PHE A 49 0.18 -13.40 -3.32
C PHE A 49 -1.08 -13.99 -3.99
N PRO A 50 -1.00 -14.69 -5.15
CA PRO A 50 -2.18 -15.34 -5.72
C PRO A 50 -2.79 -16.40 -4.80
N HIS A 51 -1.95 -17.15 -4.07
CA HIS A 51 -2.42 -18.13 -3.09
C HIS A 51 -3.06 -17.45 -1.87
N GLN A 52 -2.42 -16.39 -1.36
CA GLN A 52 -2.98 -15.56 -0.30
C GLN A 52 -4.38 -15.03 -0.67
N LEU A 53 -4.60 -14.61 -1.92
CA LEU A 53 -5.93 -14.14 -2.35
C LEU A 53 -6.98 -15.24 -2.35
N GLU A 54 -6.61 -16.49 -2.64
CA GLU A 54 -7.56 -17.62 -2.57
C GLU A 54 -7.95 -17.93 -1.12
N GLU A 55 -6.99 -17.89 -0.20
CA GLU A 55 -7.27 -18.04 1.23
C GLU A 55 -8.13 -16.89 1.74
N ALA A 56 -7.76 -15.66 1.39
CA ALA A 56 -8.50 -14.45 1.74
C ALA A 56 -9.89 -14.37 1.07
N TYR A 57 -10.08 -15.00 -0.10
CA TYR A 57 -11.38 -15.13 -0.76
C TYR A 57 -12.34 -15.96 0.10
N ARG A 58 -11.89 -17.10 0.62
CA ARG A 58 -12.69 -17.94 1.54
C ARG A 58 -13.03 -17.16 2.81
N LEU A 59 -12.03 -16.52 3.42
CA LEU A 59 -12.22 -15.69 4.61
C LEU A 59 -13.21 -14.55 4.39
N GLY A 60 -13.13 -13.86 3.24
CA GLY A 60 -14.04 -12.79 2.87
C GLY A 60 -15.48 -13.28 2.71
N ARG A 61 -15.69 -14.41 2.03
CA ARG A 61 -17.01 -15.04 1.89
C ARG A 61 -17.59 -15.49 3.23
N GLU A 62 -16.76 -16.04 4.11
CA GLU A 62 -17.18 -16.40 5.47
C GLU A 62 -17.56 -15.16 6.27
N ALA A 63 -16.74 -14.11 6.22
CA ALA A 63 -16.98 -12.84 6.89
C ALA A 63 -18.29 -12.18 6.42
N ALA A 64 -18.66 -12.30 5.14
CA ALA A 64 -19.92 -11.77 4.61
C ALA A 64 -21.18 -12.33 5.30
N ASN A 65 -21.07 -13.49 5.97
CA ASN A 65 -22.16 -14.09 6.74
C ASN A 65 -22.23 -13.62 8.20
N LEU A 66 -21.31 -12.75 8.64
CA LEU A 66 -21.36 -12.18 9.97
C LEU A 66 -22.65 -11.37 10.17
N PRO A 67 -23.26 -11.40 11.36
CA PRO A 67 -24.44 -10.60 11.64
C PRO A 67 -24.13 -9.11 11.45
N ARG A 68 -25.01 -8.39 10.75
CA ARG A 68 -24.80 -6.95 10.52
C ARG A 68 -24.69 -6.20 11.85
N PRO A 69 -23.73 -5.27 12.01
CA PRO A 69 -23.64 -4.43 13.21
C PRO A 69 -24.61 -3.25 13.15
N LEU A 70 -25.21 -2.98 11.98
CA LEU A 70 -26.21 -1.95 11.74
C LEU A 70 -27.48 -2.59 11.16
N ALA A 71 -28.65 -2.07 11.55
CA ALA A 71 -29.93 -2.51 10.99
C ALA A 71 -30.10 -2.03 9.54
N GLU A 72 -29.72 -0.77 9.29
CA GLU A 72 -29.80 -0.12 7.99
C GLU A 72 -28.45 -0.11 7.28
N ARG A 73 -28.48 0.22 5.98
CA ARG A 73 -27.28 0.52 5.20
C ARG A 73 -26.46 1.62 5.93
N PRO A 74 -25.14 1.48 6.08
CA PRO A 74 -24.31 2.53 6.69
C PRO A 74 -24.34 3.80 5.83
N ARG A 75 -24.28 4.97 6.46
CA ARG A 75 -24.17 6.26 5.75
C ARG A 75 -22.83 6.40 5.06
N ALA A 76 -21.75 5.91 5.67
CA ALA A 76 -20.40 5.89 5.13
C ALA A 76 -19.62 4.68 5.64
N VAL A 77 -18.60 4.29 4.87
CA VAL A 77 -17.62 3.26 5.25
C VAL A 77 -16.26 3.90 5.43
N ILE A 78 -15.67 3.74 6.60
CA ILE A 78 -14.35 4.28 6.96
C ILE A 78 -13.42 3.11 7.20
N VAL A 79 -12.28 3.06 6.51
CA VAL A 79 -11.20 2.10 6.75
C VAL A 79 -10.08 2.81 7.48
N ALA A 80 -9.99 2.60 8.79
CA ALA A 80 -8.96 3.18 9.65
C ALA A 80 -7.77 2.22 9.79
N GLY A 81 -6.62 2.60 9.25
CA GLY A 81 -5.44 1.75 9.18
C GLY A 81 -4.24 2.50 8.64
N LEU A 82 -3.04 1.97 8.86
CA LEU A 82 -1.77 2.59 8.44
C LEU A 82 -0.97 1.64 7.54
N GLY A 83 -0.16 2.23 6.64
CA GLY A 83 0.72 1.49 5.73
C GLY A 83 0.02 0.34 5.01
N GLY A 84 0.60 -0.87 5.10
CA GLY A 84 0.05 -2.09 4.50
C GLY A 84 -1.36 -2.48 4.97
N SER A 85 -1.84 -1.95 6.10
CA SER A 85 -3.22 -2.17 6.56
C SER A 85 -4.21 -1.14 6.00
N ALA A 86 -3.76 0.07 5.67
CA ALA A 86 -4.59 1.12 5.06
C ALA A 86 -4.85 0.87 3.58
N ILE A 87 -3.83 0.37 2.87
CA ILE A 87 -3.83 0.26 1.41
C ILE A 87 -4.93 -0.66 0.88
N GLY A 88 -5.32 -1.70 1.64
CA GLY A 88 -6.48 -2.53 1.30
C GLY A 88 -7.78 -1.73 1.23
N GLY A 89 -7.92 -0.70 2.08
CA GLY A 89 -9.04 0.24 2.04
C GLY A 89 -9.04 1.12 0.78
N ASP A 90 -7.88 1.58 0.30
CA ASP A 90 -7.84 2.35 -0.95
C ASP A 90 -8.26 1.47 -2.13
N PHE A 91 -7.88 0.19 -2.09
CA PHE A 91 -8.20 -0.76 -3.14
C PHE A 91 -9.70 -1.02 -3.17
N VAL A 92 -10.31 -1.26 -2.01
CA VAL A 92 -11.77 -1.38 -1.90
C VAL A 92 -12.45 -0.10 -2.41
N ALA A 93 -11.99 1.07 -1.99
CA ALA A 93 -12.59 2.33 -2.40
C ALA A 93 -12.44 2.60 -3.91
N ALA A 94 -11.31 2.24 -4.52
CA ALA A 94 -11.06 2.41 -5.94
C ALA A 94 -11.82 1.42 -6.82
N VAL A 95 -11.92 0.16 -6.38
CA VAL A 95 -12.66 -0.90 -7.09
C VAL A 95 -14.16 -0.60 -7.06
N LEU A 96 -14.70 -0.24 -5.89
CA LEU A 96 -16.12 0.02 -5.70
C LEU A 96 -16.57 1.41 -6.12
N GLU A 97 -15.66 2.35 -6.40
CA GLU A 97 -15.99 3.74 -6.77
C GLU A 97 -17.17 3.88 -7.75
N PRO A 98 -17.28 3.10 -8.85
CA PRO A 98 -18.36 3.29 -9.83
C PRO A 98 -19.73 2.79 -9.36
N GLU A 99 -19.77 1.94 -8.32
CA GLU A 99 -20.97 1.18 -7.93
C GLU A 99 -21.38 1.39 -6.47
N ALA A 100 -20.49 1.91 -5.63
CA ALA A 100 -20.72 2.07 -4.21
C ALA A 100 -21.88 3.06 -3.94
N PRO A 101 -22.94 2.64 -3.21
CA PRO A 101 -24.05 3.53 -2.90
C PRO A 101 -23.74 4.52 -1.76
N VAL A 102 -22.55 4.40 -1.16
CA VAL A 102 -22.10 5.15 0.03
C VAL A 102 -20.61 5.45 -0.13
N PRO A 103 -20.09 6.54 0.45
CA PRO A 103 -18.67 6.85 0.38
C PRO A 103 -17.83 5.79 1.13
N VAL A 104 -16.76 5.35 0.48
CA VAL A 104 -15.69 4.53 1.09
C VAL A 104 -14.44 5.39 1.22
N MET A 105 -14.00 5.60 2.45
CA MET A 105 -12.92 6.52 2.81
C MET A 105 -11.85 5.79 3.63
N VAL A 106 -10.59 6.16 3.43
CA VAL A 106 -9.48 5.63 4.22
C VAL A 106 -8.99 6.70 5.18
N HIS A 107 -8.86 6.34 6.45
CA HIS A 107 -8.38 7.21 7.52
C HIS A 107 -7.02 6.71 8.01
N ARG A 108 -6.01 7.60 8.01
CA ARG A 108 -4.60 7.29 8.29
C ARG A 108 -4.03 8.13 9.43
N ASP A 109 -4.89 8.48 10.38
CA ASP A 109 -4.53 9.36 11.48
C ASP A 109 -5.13 8.84 12.80
N TYR A 110 -4.77 9.48 13.89
CA TYR A 110 -5.38 9.29 15.20
C TYR A 110 -6.86 9.69 15.20
N GLY A 111 -7.62 9.10 16.13
CA GLY A 111 -9.05 9.37 16.27
C GLY A 111 -9.82 9.07 14.99
N LEU A 112 -10.86 9.87 14.73
CA LEU A 112 -11.71 9.77 13.53
C LEU A 112 -12.24 11.15 13.14
N PRO A 113 -12.56 11.37 11.84
CA PRO A 113 -13.24 12.60 11.41
C PRO A 113 -14.47 12.90 12.25
N GLY A 114 -14.68 14.17 12.62
CA GLY A 114 -15.69 14.57 13.61
C GLY A 114 -17.14 14.21 13.26
N TRP A 115 -17.43 13.95 11.99
CA TRP A 115 -18.76 13.55 11.52
C TRP A 115 -19.08 12.06 11.74
N VAL A 116 -18.09 11.21 12.04
CA VAL A 116 -18.27 9.76 12.20
C VAL A 116 -19.07 9.45 13.48
N GLY A 117 -20.12 8.64 13.36
CA GLY A 117 -21.03 8.32 14.46
C GLY A 117 -21.88 7.06 14.24
N PRO A 118 -23.04 6.92 14.92
CA PRO A 118 -23.80 5.67 15.00
C PRO A 118 -24.37 5.12 13.69
N GLN A 119 -24.39 5.92 12.62
CA GLN A 119 -24.87 5.50 11.30
C GLN A 119 -23.75 5.06 10.36
N ASP A 120 -22.48 5.14 10.79
CA ASP A 120 -21.33 4.81 9.96
C ASP A 120 -20.72 3.48 10.37
N LEU A 121 -20.02 2.87 9.40
CA LEU A 121 -19.27 1.63 9.58
C LEU A 121 -17.77 1.93 9.56
N VAL A 122 -17.06 1.56 10.63
CA VAL A 122 -15.62 1.70 10.74
C VAL A 122 -14.94 0.33 10.69
N PHE A 123 -14.09 0.11 9.70
CA PHE A 123 -13.12 -0.99 9.70
C PHE A 123 -11.85 -0.51 10.39
N ALA A 124 -11.56 -1.04 11.57
CA ALA A 124 -10.26 -0.87 12.21
C ALA A 124 -9.33 -1.99 11.70
N VAL A 125 -8.37 -1.64 10.85
CA VAL A 125 -7.52 -2.61 10.15
C VAL A 125 -6.07 -2.42 10.60
N SER A 126 -5.52 -3.44 11.28
CA SER A 126 -4.12 -3.50 11.68
C SER A 126 -3.65 -4.93 11.65
N TYR A 127 -2.69 -5.26 10.76
CA TYR A 127 -2.17 -6.63 10.69
C TYR A 127 -1.68 -7.13 12.05
N SER A 128 -0.86 -6.33 12.75
CA SER A 128 -0.35 -6.65 14.10
C SER A 128 -1.39 -6.58 15.22
N GLY A 129 -2.52 -5.90 14.98
CA GLY A 129 -3.50 -5.52 16.01
C GLY A 129 -3.01 -4.50 17.04
N ALA A 130 -1.79 -3.98 16.91
CA ALA A 130 -1.14 -3.09 17.89
C ALA A 130 -0.78 -1.70 17.32
N THR A 131 -1.27 -1.34 16.12
CA THR A 131 -1.02 -0.01 15.54
C THR A 131 -1.73 1.05 16.38
N GLU A 132 -0.96 1.99 16.93
CA GLU A 132 -1.41 3.00 17.88
C GLU A 132 -2.57 3.86 17.33
N GLU A 133 -2.41 4.35 16.11
CA GLU A 133 -3.39 5.19 15.42
C GLU A 133 -4.68 4.41 15.14
N THR A 134 -4.58 3.13 14.74
CA THR A 134 -5.74 2.26 14.52
C THR A 134 -6.48 1.99 15.82
N LEU A 135 -5.77 1.76 16.93
CA LEU A 135 -6.37 1.59 18.26
C LEU A 135 -7.05 2.88 18.73
N SER A 136 -6.44 4.04 18.44
CA SER A 136 -7.05 5.36 18.70
C SER A 136 -8.35 5.55 17.92
N ALA A 137 -8.36 5.20 16.62
CA ALA A 137 -9.55 5.23 15.78
C ALA A 137 -10.63 4.25 16.24
N TYR A 138 -10.25 3.03 16.65
CA TYR A 138 -11.15 2.05 17.24
C TYR A 138 -11.81 2.62 18.51
N ALA A 139 -11.03 3.15 19.45
CA ALA A 139 -11.55 3.75 20.67
C ALA A 139 -12.48 4.94 20.39
N ALA A 140 -12.15 5.79 19.41
CA ALA A 140 -13.01 6.89 18.99
C ALA A 140 -14.34 6.41 18.40
N ALA A 141 -14.32 5.37 17.55
CA ALA A 141 -15.54 4.77 16.99
C ALA A 141 -16.46 4.26 18.11
N ARG A 142 -15.88 3.53 19.08
CA ARG A 142 -16.60 2.99 20.23
C ARG A 142 -17.22 4.10 21.09
N ARG A 143 -16.47 5.15 21.42
CA ARG A 143 -17.00 6.31 22.18
C ARG A 143 -18.16 7.01 21.46
N ARG A 144 -18.09 7.10 20.12
CA ARG A 144 -19.12 7.74 19.29
C ARG A 144 -20.28 6.82 18.91
N GLY A 145 -20.27 5.57 19.39
CA GLY A 145 -21.33 4.58 19.12
C GLY A 145 -21.38 4.10 17.67
N ALA A 146 -20.31 4.30 16.88
CA ALA A 146 -20.23 3.79 15.51
C ALA A 146 -20.12 2.26 15.50
N ALA A 147 -20.61 1.64 14.43
CA ALA A 147 -20.41 0.22 14.19
C ALA A 147 -18.95 -0.04 13.80
N VAL A 148 -18.35 -1.11 14.33
CA VAL A 148 -16.93 -1.40 14.11
C VAL A 148 -16.70 -2.84 13.64
N VAL A 149 -15.81 -3.01 12.67
CA VAL A 149 -15.21 -4.31 12.36
C VAL A 149 -13.71 -4.22 12.61
N ALA A 150 -13.20 -5.04 13.52
CA ALA A 150 -11.78 -5.21 13.74
C ALA A 150 -11.22 -6.28 12.79
N VAL A 151 -10.18 -5.95 12.01
CA VAL A 151 -9.49 -6.87 11.11
C VAL A 151 -8.00 -6.90 11.46
N ALA A 152 -7.51 -8.04 11.93
CA ALA A 152 -6.13 -8.21 12.38
C ALA A 152 -5.73 -9.69 12.42
N SER A 153 -4.42 -9.98 12.53
CA SER A 153 -3.94 -11.35 12.75
C SER A 153 -3.91 -11.76 14.23
N GLY A 154 -4.22 -10.85 15.14
CA GLY A 154 -4.13 -11.04 16.59
C GLY A 154 -4.04 -9.69 17.31
N GLY A 155 -3.56 -9.74 18.57
CA GLY A 155 -3.19 -8.56 19.33
C GLY A 155 -4.34 -7.76 19.94
N PRO A 156 -4.03 -6.60 20.57
CA PRO A 156 -4.97 -5.84 21.39
C PRO A 156 -6.26 -5.45 20.67
N LEU A 157 -6.19 -5.19 19.36
CA LEU A 157 -7.37 -4.84 18.57
C LEU A 157 -8.44 -5.96 18.55
N LEU A 158 -8.04 -7.23 18.38
CA LEU A 158 -9.00 -8.34 18.41
C LEU A 158 -9.47 -8.66 19.83
N GLU A 159 -8.61 -8.48 20.83
CA GLU A 159 -8.95 -8.67 22.24
C GLU A 159 -10.02 -7.66 22.69
N GLN A 160 -9.82 -6.38 22.38
CA GLN A 160 -10.79 -5.31 22.64
C GLN A 160 -12.10 -5.57 21.88
N ALA A 161 -12.01 -5.92 20.60
CA ALA A 161 -13.19 -6.22 19.80
C ALA A 161 -14.00 -7.40 20.31
N ALA A 162 -13.34 -8.46 20.79
CA ALA A 162 -14.01 -9.60 21.40
C ALA A 162 -14.73 -9.21 22.71
N ALA A 163 -14.10 -8.41 23.56
CA ALA A 163 -14.70 -7.93 24.80
C ALA A 163 -15.93 -7.04 24.53
N ASP A 164 -15.83 -6.10 23.59
CA ASP A 164 -16.95 -5.24 23.20
C ASP A 164 -18.10 -6.02 22.55
N GLU A 165 -17.79 -6.96 21.66
CA GLU A 165 -18.79 -7.83 21.03
C GLU A 165 -19.53 -8.66 22.09
N ALA A 166 -18.82 -9.24 23.07
CA ALA A 166 -19.42 -9.97 24.19
C ALA A 166 -20.31 -9.08 25.09
N ALA A 167 -19.99 -7.79 25.17
CA ALA A 167 -20.79 -6.80 25.90
C ALA A 167 -22.01 -6.29 25.09
N GLY A 168 -22.27 -6.83 23.89
CA GLY A 168 -23.42 -6.48 23.07
C GLY A 168 -23.24 -5.21 22.22
N ALA A 169 -22.01 -4.73 22.09
CA ALA A 169 -21.69 -3.61 21.22
C ALA A 169 -21.89 -3.96 19.72
N PRO A 170 -22.10 -2.95 18.84
CA PRO A 170 -22.14 -3.16 17.38
C PRO A 170 -20.73 -3.39 16.81
N VAL A 171 -20.04 -4.40 17.33
CA VAL A 171 -18.65 -4.75 16.99
C VAL A 171 -18.61 -6.16 16.42
N ARG A 172 -17.85 -6.34 15.34
CA ARG A 172 -17.48 -7.65 14.80
C ARG A 172 -15.96 -7.75 14.69
N ARG A 173 -15.46 -8.97 14.59
CA ARG A 173 -14.04 -9.24 14.40
C ARG A 173 -13.81 -10.22 13.26
N VAL A 174 -12.75 -9.98 12.50
CA VAL A 174 -12.22 -10.89 11.48
C VAL A 174 -10.76 -11.14 11.81
N ALA A 175 -10.47 -12.37 12.22
CA ALA A 175 -9.10 -12.83 12.39
C ALA A 175 -8.54 -13.27 11.02
N VAL A 176 -7.32 -12.84 10.69
CA VAL A 176 -6.63 -13.22 9.45
C VAL A 176 -5.32 -13.96 9.77
N PRO A 177 -4.76 -14.75 8.83
CA PRO A 177 -3.49 -15.44 9.06
C PRO A 177 -2.33 -14.49 9.39
N GLY A 178 -1.57 -14.86 10.43
CA GLY A 178 -0.34 -14.17 10.87
C GLY A 178 0.92 -14.64 10.14
N GLY A 179 2.08 -14.12 10.56
CA GLY A 179 3.39 -14.60 10.10
C GLY A 179 4.00 -13.89 8.89
N LEU A 180 3.35 -12.86 8.36
CA LEU A 180 3.88 -12.05 7.24
C LEU A 180 4.32 -10.65 7.71
N ALA A 181 5.10 -9.96 6.87
CA ALA A 181 5.18 -8.52 6.99
C ALA A 181 3.83 -7.89 6.59
N PRO A 182 3.33 -6.84 7.27
CA PRO A 182 2.04 -6.23 6.93
C PRO A 182 1.90 -5.81 5.46
N ARG A 183 3.01 -5.35 4.87
CA ARG A 183 3.07 -4.93 3.45
C ARG A 183 3.00 -6.08 2.44
N ALA A 184 3.10 -7.33 2.90
CA ALA A 184 2.90 -8.55 2.11
C ALA A 184 1.57 -9.27 2.46
N ALA A 185 0.71 -8.64 3.28
CA ALA A 185 -0.56 -9.21 3.75
C ALA A 185 -1.80 -8.59 3.07
N LEU A 186 -1.62 -8.00 1.88
CA LEU A 186 -2.66 -7.20 1.22
C LEU A 186 -3.98 -7.97 1.04
N GLY A 187 -3.92 -9.22 0.56
CA GLY A 187 -5.12 -10.00 0.27
C GLY A 187 -5.96 -10.21 1.51
N TYR A 188 -5.29 -10.56 2.61
CA TYR A 188 -5.91 -10.78 3.92
C TYR A 188 -6.55 -9.52 4.51
N LEU A 189 -5.98 -8.36 4.28
CA LEU A 189 -6.48 -7.10 4.83
C LEU A 189 -7.50 -6.41 3.92
N MET A 190 -7.52 -6.75 2.64
CA MET A 190 -8.42 -6.17 1.64
C MET A 190 -9.71 -6.97 1.46
N LEU A 191 -9.64 -8.30 1.27
CA LEU A 191 -10.83 -9.06 0.87
C LEU A 191 -11.92 -9.10 1.96
N PRO A 192 -11.63 -9.29 3.25
CA PRO A 192 -12.66 -9.19 4.26
C PRO A 192 -13.37 -7.83 4.27
N VAL A 193 -12.61 -6.74 4.09
CA VAL A 193 -13.17 -5.38 3.99
C VAL A 193 -14.05 -5.25 2.74
N LEU A 194 -13.62 -5.78 1.58
CA LEU A 194 -14.38 -5.76 0.34
C LEU A 194 -15.71 -6.50 0.48
N TYR A 195 -15.67 -7.75 0.96
CA TYR A 195 -16.84 -8.60 1.11
C TYR A 195 -17.87 -8.02 2.09
N LEU A 196 -17.41 -7.57 3.25
CA LEU A 196 -18.27 -6.94 4.25
C LEU A 196 -18.85 -5.62 3.74
N THR A 197 -18.05 -4.81 3.04
CA THR A 197 -18.54 -3.57 2.42
C THR A 197 -19.62 -3.88 1.39
N CYS A 198 -19.44 -4.85 0.50
CA CYS A 198 -20.47 -5.21 -0.47
C CYS A 198 -21.74 -5.72 0.22
N ALA A 199 -21.60 -6.71 1.11
CA ALA A 199 -22.71 -7.37 1.79
C ALA A 199 -23.59 -6.41 2.62
N TRP A 200 -22.99 -5.36 3.20
CA TRP A 200 -23.68 -4.45 4.10
C TRP A 200 -24.06 -3.10 3.47
N THR A 201 -23.48 -2.76 2.32
CA THR A 201 -23.92 -1.61 1.52
C THR A 201 -24.91 -2.00 0.42
N GLY A 202 -25.01 -3.28 0.07
CA GLY A 202 -25.90 -3.77 -0.98
C GLY A 202 -25.31 -3.66 -2.38
N VAL A 203 -23.98 -3.54 -2.49
CA VAL A 203 -23.26 -3.82 -3.73
C VAL A 203 -23.28 -5.34 -3.98
N GLY A 204 -23.28 -5.76 -5.25
CA GLY A 204 -23.27 -7.17 -5.63
C GLY A 204 -22.09 -7.95 -5.06
N ASP A 205 -22.24 -9.28 -5.04
CA ASP A 205 -21.19 -10.20 -4.60
C ASP A 205 -19.91 -10.02 -5.45
N PRO A 206 -18.74 -9.69 -4.85
CA PRO A 206 -17.51 -9.45 -5.60
C PRO A 206 -16.81 -10.73 -6.07
N SER A 207 -17.35 -11.93 -5.79
CA SER A 207 -16.68 -13.22 -6.05
C SER A 207 -16.20 -13.41 -7.49
N ALA A 208 -16.99 -13.03 -8.49
CA ALA A 208 -16.55 -13.13 -9.89
C ALA A 208 -15.33 -12.24 -10.19
N GLN A 209 -15.25 -11.04 -9.61
CA GLN A 209 -14.10 -10.15 -9.76
C GLN A 209 -12.85 -10.71 -9.06
N VAL A 210 -13.04 -11.36 -7.90
CA VAL A 210 -11.94 -11.98 -7.15
C VAL A 210 -11.40 -13.21 -7.89
N GLU A 211 -12.26 -14.07 -8.40
CA GLU A 211 -11.89 -15.25 -9.18
C GLU A 211 -11.12 -14.88 -10.45
N GLU A 212 -11.58 -13.85 -11.17
CA GLU A 212 -10.86 -13.30 -12.31
C GLU A 212 -9.48 -12.78 -11.90
N ALA A 213 -9.40 -11.99 -10.82
CA ALA A 213 -8.14 -11.44 -10.34
C ALA A 213 -7.14 -12.56 -9.99
N VAL A 214 -7.57 -13.60 -9.28
CA VAL A 214 -6.73 -14.78 -8.99
C VAL A 214 -6.22 -15.42 -10.28
N ALA A 215 -7.08 -15.61 -11.29
CA ALA A 215 -6.68 -16.20 -12.57
C ALA A 215 -5.65 -15.33 -13.31
N VAL A 216 -5.83 -14.00 -13.32
CA VAL A 216 -4.89 -13.04 -13.91
C VAL A 216 -3.53 -13.10 -13.20
N LEU A 217 -3.52 -13.05 -11.88
CA LEU A 217 -2.27 -13.04 -11.11
C LEU A 217 -1.54 -14.38 -11.18
N ARG A 218 -2.24 -15.51 -11.28
CA ARG A 218 -1.62 -16.82 -11.52
C ARG A 218 -0.89 -16.88 -12.86
N ARG A 219 -1.43 -16.27 -13.90
CA ARG A 219 -0.74 -16.15 -15.19
C ARG A 219 0.48 -15.26 -15.04
N GLN A 220 0.31 -14.08 -14.44
CA GLN A 220 1.39 -13.11 -14.21
C GLN A 220 2.52 -13.70 -13.34
N ALA A 221 2.19 -14.56 -12.37
CA ALA A 221 3.17 -15.22 -11.50
C ALA A 221 4.17 -16.10 -12.26
N ARG A 222 3.78 -16.63 -13.44
CA ARG A 222 4.69 -17.41 -14.31
C ARG A 222 5.74 -16.50 -14.96
N GLU A 223 5.38 -15.27 -15.27
CA GLU A 223 6.28 -14.26 -15.85
C GLU A 223 7.20 -13.63 -14.80
N LEU A 224 6.76 -13.65 -13.53
CA LEU A 224 7.45 -13.06 -12.38
C LEU A 224 8.16 -14.10 -11.51
N GLU A 225 8.27 -15.35 -12.00
CA GLU A 225 8.78 -16.47 -11.22
C GLU A 225 10.17 -16.15 -10.63
N PRO A 226 10.36 -16.24 -9.30
CA PRO A 226 11.64 -15.99 -8.63
C PRO A 226 12.86 -16.73 -9.19
N ASN A 227 12.64 -17.92 -9.72
CA ASN A 227 13.66 -18.82 -10.26
C ASN A 227 13.62 -18.91 -11.80
N GLY A 228 12.75 -18.12 -12.43
CA GLY A 228 12.65 -18.03 -13.87
C GLY A 228 13.78 -17.17 -14.48
N PRO A 229 13.82 -17.05 -15.82
CA PRO A 229 14.72 -16.12 -16.49
C PRO A 229 14.45 -14.67 -16.07
N GLU A 230 15.39 -13.77 -16.37
CA GLU A 230 15.21 -12.35 -16.13
C GLU A 230 13.96 -11.83 -16.85
N GLY A 231 13.04 -11.25 -16.08
CA GLY A 231 11.73 -10.81 -16.53
C GLY A 231 11.51 -9.31 -16.38
N PRO A 232 10.26 -8.85 -16.61
CA PRO A 232 9.92 -7.44 -16.59
C PRO A 232 10.19 -6.76 -15.24
N ALA A 233 10.01 -7.48 -14.13
CA ALA A 233 10.26 -6.92 -12.81
C ALA A 233 11.75 -6.65 -12.54
N GLN A 234 12.60 -7.62 -12.88
CA GLN A 234 14.05 -7.48 -12.79
C GLN A 234 14.59 -6.38 -13.70
N THR A 235 14.07 -6.30 -14.93
CA THR A 235 14.45 -5.27 -15.92
C THR A 235 14.09 -3.89 -15.39
N LEU A 236 12.87 -3.71 -14.89
CA LEU A 236 12.42 -2.42 -14.36
C LEU A 236 13.15 -2.04 -13.07
N ALA A 237 13.43 -2.99 -12.18
CA ALA A 237 14.21 -2.76 -10.97
C ALA A 237 15.62 -2.23 -11.27
N GLN A 238 16.30 -2.76 -12.29
CA GLN A 238 17.60 -2.25 -12.73
C GLN A 238 17.51 -0.80 -13.24
N ARG A 239 16.46 -0.47 -14.00
CA ARG A 239 16.26 0.89 -14.53
C ARG A 239 15.98 1.94 -13.46
N MET A 240 15.47 1.54 -12.29
CA MET A 240 15.12 2.44 -11.19
C MET A 240 16.31 2.92 -10.34
N LEU A 241 17.46 2.26 -10.45
CA LEU A 241 18.59 2.56 -9.57
C LEU A 241 19.16 3.96 -9.87
N ASP A 242 19.53 4.67 -8.79
CA ASP A 242 20.22 5.97 -8.80
C ASP A 242 19.51 7.12 -9.54
N ARG A 243 18.17 7.04 -9.65
CA ARG A 243 17.34 8.02 -10.38
C ARG A 243 16.16 8.50 -9.53
N PRO A 244 15.71 9.75 -9.69
CA PRO A 244 14.40 10.18 -9.17
C PRO A 244 13.28 9.35 -9.79
N LEU A 245 12.34 8.89 -8.96
CA LEU A 245 11.25 8.01 -9.39
C LEU A 245 9.90 8.71 -9.26
N PHE A 246 9.19 8.80 -10.38
CA PHE A 246 7.85 9.35 -10.46
C PHE A 246 6.86 8.27 -10.90
N LEU A 247 5.78 8.10 -10.15
CA LEU A 247 4.79 7.05 -10.34
C LEU A 247 3.45 7.71 -10.63
N TYR A 248 2.92 7.50 -11.82
CA TYR A 248 1.71 8.19 -12.26
C TYR A 248 0.63 7.20 -12.64
N GLY A 249 -0.55 7.35 -12.06
CA GLY A 249 -1.75 6.61 -12.45
C GLY A 249 -2.91 7.54 -12.74
N ALA A 250 -4.04 7.01 -13.21
CA ALA A 250 -5.25 7.80 -13.46
C ALA A 250 -6.42 7.41 -12.56
N GLY A 251 -7.18 8.43 -12.14
CA GLY A 251 -8.34 8.24 -11.26
C GLY A 251 -7.99 7.50 -9.96
N ARG A 252 -9.00 7.01 -9.25
CA ARG A 252 -8.77 6.33 -7.96
C ARG A 252 -8.03 4.99 -8.11
N LEU A 253 -8.26 4.27 -9.22
CA LEU A 253 -7.61 2.98 -9.47
C LEU A 253 -6.10 3.16 -9.68
N GLY A 254 -5.70 4.00 -10.63
CA GLY A 254 -4.29 4.27 -10.89
C GLY A 254 -3.61 4.97 -9.71
N GLN A 255 -4.30 5.88 -9.01
CA GLN A 255 -3.76 6.53 -7.80
C GLN A 255 -3.43 5.51 -6.69
N ALA A 256 -4.33 4.55 -6.43
CA ALA A 256 -4.10 3.50 -5.44
C ALA A 256 -2.90 2.62 -5.83
N ALA A 257 -2.76 2.27 -7.11
CA ALA A 257 -1.61 1.53 -7.62
C ALA A 257 -0.30 2.32 -7.49
N ALA A 258 -0.29 3.59 -7.86
CA ALA A 258 0.90 4.45 -7.79
C ALA A 258 1.37 4.65 -6.34
N TYR A 259 0.43 4.90 -5.42
CA TYR A 259 0.73 5.02 -4.01
C TYR A 259 1.25 3.70 -3.41
N ARG A 260 0.65 2.56 -3.80
CA ARG A 260 1.15 1.22 -3.44
C ARG A 260 2.61 1.03 -3.85
N TRP A 261 2.95 1.36 -5.10
CA TRP A 261 4.32 1.29 -5.62
C TRP A 261 5.27 2.18 -4.82
N GLN A 262 4.88 3.43 -4.53
CA GLN A 262 5.68 4.34 -3.70
C GLN A 262 5.98 3.71 -2.34
N CYS A 263 4.97 3.21 -1.64
CA CYS A 263 5.16 2.55 -0.35
C CYS A 263 6.12 1.36 -0.44
N GLN A 264 5.98 0.50 -1.47
CA GLN A 264 6.84 -0.66 -1.62
C GLN A 264 8.29 -0.31 -1.95
N LEU A 265 8.53 0.66 -2.83
CA LEU A 265 9.87 1.13 -3.14
C LEU A 265 10.54 1.77 -1.91
N ASN A 266 9.78 2.57 -1.15
CA ASN A 266 10.26 3.18 0.08
C ASN A 266 10.59 2.11 1.15
N GLU A 267 9.71 1.13 1.37
CA GLU A 267 9.85 0.15 2.45
C GLU A 267 10.81 -0.99 2.11
N ASN A 268 10.74 -1.59 0.92
CA ASN A 268 11.56 -2.74 0.54
C ASN A 268 12.94 -2.26 0.05
N ALA A 269 12.94 -1.38 -0.95
CA ALA A 269 14.16 -0.97 -1.65
C ALA A 269 14.86 0.25 -1.04
N LYS A 270 14.21 0.99 -0.14
CA LYS A 270 14.69 2.28 0.42
C LYS A 270 14.93 3.31 -0.69
N LEU A 271 14.14 3.23 -1.77
CA LEU A 271 14.16 4.16 -2.89
C LEU A 271 13.06 5.19 -2.66
N LEU A 272 13.42 6.47 -2.59
CA LEU A 272 12.45 7.54 -2.45
C LEU A 272 11.72 7.74 -3.78
N ALA A 273 10.44 7.37 -3.81
CA ALA A 273 9.56 7.55 -4.95
C ALA A 273 8.42 8.54 -4.64
N HIS A 274 7.89 9.16 -5.69
CA HIS A 274 6.79 10.12 -5.60
C HIS A 274 5.63 9.67 -6.50
N ALA A 275 4.43 9.59 -5.93
CA ALA A 275 3.23 9.23 -6.67
C ALA A 275 2.27 10.43 -6.81
N HIS A 276 1.80 10.66 -8.03
CA HIS A 276 0.75 11.63 -8.36
C HIS A 276 -0.24 11.00 -9.35
N ALA A 277 -1.37 11.65 -9.60
CA ALA A 277 -2.44 11.06 -10.41
C ALA A 277 -3.07 12.03 -11.41
N PHE A 278 -3.37 11.51 -12.60
CA PHE A 278 -4.16 12.19 -13.61
C PHE A 278 -5.64 12.22 -13.20
N PRO A 279 -6.38 13.31 -13.49
CA PRO A 279 -5.94 14.48 -14.27
C PRO A 279 -5.25 15.57 -13.44
N GLU A 280 -5.23 15.48 -12.10
CA GLU A 280 -4.76 16.56 -11.21
C GLU A 280 -3.30 16.95 -11.46
N LEU A 281 -2.42 15.99 -11.76
CA LEU A 281 -1.00 16.29 -12.01
C LEU A 281 -0.77 17.22 -13.21
N ASP A 282 -1.68 17.21 -14.19
CA ASP A 282 -1.61 18.11 -15.36
C ASP A 282 -1.99 19.55 -15.02
N HIS A 283 -2.55 19.79 -13.83
CA HIS A 283 -2.89 21.14 -13.36
C HIS A 283 -1.76 21.77 -12.53
N ASN A 284 -0.76 20.99 -12.10
CA ASN A 284 0.29 21.46 -11.20
C ASN A 284 1.68 20.94 -11.60
N GLU A 285 1.92 19.64 -11.55
CA GLU A 285 3.24 19.02 -11.70
C GLU A 285 3.81 19.17 -13.12
N VAL A 286 2.96 19.24 -14.15
CA VAL A 286 3.40 19.50 -15.53
C VAL A 286 4.23 20.81 -15.65
N MET A 287 3.89 21.84 -14.86
CA MET A 287 4.68 23.09 -14.81
C MET A 287 6.03 22.88 -14.11
N GLY A 288 6.07 21.97 -13.14
CA GLY A 288 7.34 21.54 -12.51
C GLY A 288 8.27 20.90 -13.53
N TRP A 289 7.73 20.09 -14.44
CA TRP A 289 8.50 19.51 -15.54
C TRP A 289 8.98 20.55 -16.55
N GLU A 290 8.20 21.58 -16.85
CA GLU A 290 8.66 22.69 -17.71
C GLU A 290 9.94 23.33 -17.19
N GLY A 291 10.00 23.55 -15.87
CA GLY A 291 11.16 24.11 -15.16
C GLY A 291 12.26 23.11 -14.80
N ALA A 292 12.05 21.80 -15.01
CA ALA A 292 13.05 20.78 -14.70
C ALA A 292 14.26 20.91 -15.64
N PRO A 293 15.50 20.80 -15.11
CA PRO A 293 16.69 20.96 -15.91
C PRO A 293 16.79 19.86 -16.96
N GLN A 294 17.25 20.23 -18.15
CA GLN A 294 17.50 19.24 -19.19
C GLN A 294 18.67 18.32 -18.79
N PRO A 295 18.49 16.98 -18.86
CA PRO A 295 19.58 16.04 -18.64
C PRO A 295 20.74 16.32 -19.62
N ARG A 296 21.98 16.14 -19.16
CA ARG A 296 23.14 16.23 -20.06
C ARG A 296 23.24 14.95 -20.90
N ASP A 297 23.85 15.05 -22.07
CA ASP A 297 24.12 13.87 -22.91
C ASP A 297 24.87 12.79 -22.11
N GLY A 298 24.32 11.57 -22.10
CA GLY A 298 24.86 10.44 -21.34
C GLY A 298 24.53 10.43 -19.84
N ASP A 299 23.69 11.35 -19.35
CA ASP A 299 23.23 11.34 -17.96
C ASP A 299 22.28 10.17 -17.68
N GLN A 300 22.85 9.11 -17.10
CA GLN A 300 22.12 7.93 -16.69
C GLN A 300 21.21 8.17 -15.47
N ARG A 301 21.32 9.33 -14.82
CA ARG A 301 20.56 9.69 -13.61
C ARG A 301 19.32 10.54 -13.88
N ARG A 302 18.97 10.78 -15.15
CA ARG A 302 17.73 11.50 -15.52
C ARG A 302 16.51 10.86 -14.84
N PRO A 303 15.47 11.59 -14.42
CA PRO A 303 14.27 11.00 -13.82
C PRO A 303 13.68 9.81 -14.60
N LEU A 304 13.07 8.87 -13.88
CA LEU A 304 12.27 7.79 -14.45
C LEU A 304 10.81 7.96 -14.03
N SER A 305 9.95 8.18 -15.01
CA SER A 305 8.50 8.29 -14.87
C SER A 305 7.83 6.98 -15.30
N ILE A 306 6.99 6.43 -14.45
CA ILE A 306 6.30 5.17 -14.67
C ILE A 306 4.80 5.44 -14.76
N LEU A 307 4.24 5.21 -15.95
CA LEU A 307 2.82 5.34 -16.22
C LEU A 307 2.12 4.01 -15.91
N LEU A 308 1.30 3.98 -14.87
CA LEU A 308 0.44 2.86 -14.50
C LEU A 308 -0.91 3.04 -15.20
N GLN A 309 -1.06 2.38 -16.35
CA GLN A 309 -2.22 2.51 -17.21
C GLN A 309 -3.17 1.34 -17.03
N ALA A 310 -4.46 1.63 -16.81
CA ALA A 310 -5.50 0.63 -16.71
C ALA A 310 -6.48 0.73 -17.90
N PRO A 311 -6.97 -0.41 -18.45
CA PRO A 311 -8.06 -0.39 -19.42
C PRO A 311 -9.31 0.35 -18.92
N ALA A 312 -9.59 0.33 -17.61
CA ALA A 312 -10.70 1.04 -16.99
C ALA A 312 -10.49 2.57 -16.85
N ASP A 313 -9.33 3.11 -17.23
CA ASP A 313 -9.09 4.55 -17.18
C ASP A 313 -10.03 5.29 -18.14
N HIS A 314 -10.50 6.47 -17.72
CA HIS A 314 -11.26 7.34 -18.60
C HIS A 314 -10.42 7.67 -19.86
N PRO A 315 -10.98 7.61 -21.09
CA PRO A 315 -10.21 7.80 -22.32
C PRO A 315 -9.40 9.11 -22.37
N ARG A 316 -9.92 10.20 -21.78
CA ARG A 316 -9.18 11.46 -21.66
C ARG A 316 -7.94 11.35 -20.77
N ASN A 317 -7.93 10.52 -19.74
CA ASN A 317 -6.74 10.33 -18.91
C ASN A 317 -5.65 9.55 -19.66
N ARG A 318 -6.03 8.60 -20.51
CA ARG A 318 -5.05 7.95 -21.40
C ARG A 318 -4.39 8.93 -22.36
N ALA A 319 -5.19 9.78 -23.01
CA ALA A 319 -4.66 10.84 -23.86
C ALA A 319 -3.77 11.81 -23.06
N ARG A 320 -4.13 12.14 -21.81
CA ARG A 320 -3.30 12.97 -20.93
C ARG A 320 -1.95 12.34 -20.60
N MET A 321 -1.91 11.04 -20.33
CA MET A 321 -0.65 10.33 -20.10
C MET A 321 0.29 10.46 -21.30
N GLU A 322 -0.23 10.22 -22.51
CA GLU A 322 0.52 10.30 -23.76
C GLU A 322 1.02 11.74 -24.01
N ILE A 323 0.12 12.73 -23.97
CA ILE A 323 0.45 14.15 -24.19
C ILE A 323 1.44 14.65 -23.14
N THR A 324 1.30 14.25 -21.88
CA THR A 324 2.22 14.68 -20.82
C THR A 324 3.60 14.09 -21.02
N ALA A 325 3.70 12.81 -21.38
CA ALA A 325 4.99 12.21 -21.70
C ALA A 325 5.68 12.93 -22.88
N GLU A 326 4.92 13.32 -23.90
CA GLU A 326 5.41 14.13 -25.03
C GLU A 326 5.87 15.53 -24.59
N LEU A 327 5.08 16.24 -23.77
CA LEU A 327 5.41 17.59 -23.29
C LEU A 327 6.65 17.61 -22.41
N VAL A 328 6.81 16.61 -21.53
CA VAL A 328 8.01 16.48 -20.68
C VAL A 328 9.23 16.14 -21.53
N GLY A 329 9.05 15.33 -22.57
CA GLY A 329 10.09 15.00 -23.54
C GLY A 329 11.25 14.24 -22.91
N ASP A 330 12.47 14.67 -23.23
CA ASP A 330 13.73 14.07 -22.81
C ASP A 330 14.12 14.33 -21.34
N ARG A 331 13.38 15.20 -20.64
CA ARG A 331 13.59 15.50 -19.22
C ARG A 331 13.39 14.31 -18.31
N ALA A 332 12.60 13.33 -18.73
CA ALA A 332 12.40 12.07 -18.03
C ALA A 332 12.41 10.91 -19.02
N GLU A 333 12.83 9.74 -18.55
CA GLU A 333 12.50 8.50 -19.25
C GLU A 333 11.10 8.05 -18.85
N TRP A 334 10.34 7.56 -19.81
CA TRP A 334 8.97 7.10 -19.61
C TRP A 334 8.88 5.60 -19.83
N VAL A 335 8.28 4.90 -18.86
CA VAL A 335 7.94 3.48 -18.97
C VAL A 335 6.47 3.30 -18.68
N THR A 336 5.74 2.66 -19.59
CA THR A 336 4.33 2.33 -19.39
C THR A 336 4.18 0.90 -18.89
N VAL A 337 3.43 0.75 -17.81
CA VAL A 337 3.00 -0.53 -17.25
C VAL A 337 1.48 -0.62 -17.41
N THR A 338 1.04 -1.56 -18.23
CA THR A 338 -0.38 -1.76 -18.51
C THR A 338 -0.97 -2.84 -17.61
N ALA A 339 -2.10 -2.53 -16.98
CA ALA A 339 -2.84 -3.47 -16.15
C ALA A 339 -3.37 -4.65 -16.96
N GLN A 340 -3.43 -5.83 -16.34
CA GLN A 340 -4.00 -7.03 -16.91
C GLN A 340 -5.37 -7.35 -16.30
N GLY A 341 -6.27 -7.91 -17.10
CA GLY A 341 -7.63 -8.26 -16.69
C GLY A 341 -8.71 -7.30 -17.20
N GLN A 342 -9.95 -7.73 -17.13
CA GLN A 342 -11.14 -6.98 -17.51
C GLN A 342 -11.74 -6.24 -16.31
N GLY A 343 -11.82 -6.90 -15.15
CA GLY A 343 -12.34 -6.31 -13.93
C GLY A 343 -11.37 -5.31 -13.27
N ARG A 344 -11.93 -4.29 -12.60
CA ARG A 344 -11.16 -3.27 -11.88
C ARG A 344 -10.24 -3.86 -10.82
N LEU A 345 -10.72 -4.88 -10.09
CA LEU A 345 -9.92 -5.57 -9.08
C LEU A 345 -8.71 -6.27 -9.71
N ALA A 346 -8.91 -7.02 -10.80
CA ALA A 346 -7.83 -7.70 -11.51
C ALA A 346 -6.79 -6.72 -12.07
N GLN A 347 -7.25 -5.60 -12.63
CA GLN A 347 -6.38 -4.53 -13.15
C GLN A 347 -5.55 -3.90 -12.04
N LEU A 348 -6.17 -3.50 -10.93
CA LEU A 348 -5.46 -2.88 -9.81
C LEU A 348 -4.44 -3.85 -9.18
N LEU A 349 -4.84 -5.10 -8.97
CA LEU A 349 -3.96 -6.10 -8.37
C LEU A 349 -2.80 -6.49 -9.29
N SER A 350 -3.00 -6.58 -10.60
CA SER A 350 -1.92 -6.93 -11.53
C SER A 350 -0.84 -5.85 -11.64
N LEU A 351 -1.24 -4.57 -11.61
CA LEU A 351 -0.30 -3.46 -11.50
C LEU A 351 0.49 -3.54 -10.19
N SER A 352 -0.20 -3.78 -9.09
CA SER A 352 0.40 -3.83 -7.76
C SER A 352 1.36 -5.01 -7.61
N TYR A 353 0.98 -6.19 -8.13
CA TYR A 353 1.79 -7.40 -8.05
C TYR A 353 3.15 -7.24 -8.74
N LEU A 354 3.17 -6.61 -9.91
CA LEU A 354 4.44 -6.26 -10.56
C LEU A 354 5.27 -5.30 -9.69
N GLY A 355 4.65 -4.25 -9.15
CA GLY A 355 5.34 -3.27 -8.30
C GLY A 355 5.95 -3.89 -7.05
N ASP A 356 5.26 -4.85 -6.43
CA ASP A 356 5.75 -5.59 -5.28
C ASP A 356 7.03 -6.37 -5.65
N PHE A 357 7.04 -7.09 -6.77
CA PHE A 357 8.24 -7.77 -7.28
C PHE A 357 9.39 -6.79 -7.58
N VAL A 358 9.09 -5.72 -8.33
CA VAL A 358 10.06 -4.70 -8.71
C VAL A 358 10.74 -4.11 -7.46
N SER A 359 9.97 -3.83 -6.41
CA SER A 359 10.51 -3.28 -5.17
C SER A 359 11.45 -4.24 -4.43
N VAL A 360 11.16 -5.55 -4.45
CA VAL A 360 12.03 -6.53 -3.82
C VAL A 360 13.30 -6.70 -4.64
N TYR A 361 13.21 -6.84 -5.96
CA TYR A 361 14.39 -6.92 -6.82
C TYR A 361 15.27 -5.67 -6.73
N ALA A 362 14.67 -4.48 -6.63
CA ALA A 362 15.42 -3.25 -6.40
C ALA A 362 16.16 -3.24 -5.05
N ALA A 363 15.57 -3.81 -3.99
CA ALA A 363 16.26 -3.99 -2.71
C ALA A 363 17.47 -4.94 -2.86
N LEU A 364 17.29 -6.06 -3.56
CA LEU A 364 18.34 -7.06 -3.78
C LEU A 364 19.53 -6.51 -4.56
N LEU A 365 19.29 -5.74 -5.63
CA LEU A 365 20.35 -5.06 -6.39
C LEU A 365 21.16 -4.07 -5.53
N ARG A 366 20.52 -3.47 -4.53
CA ARG A 366 21.15 -2.56 -3.56
C ARG A 366 21.81 -3.27 -2.37
N GLY A 367 21.78 -4.60 -2.35
CA GLY A 367 22.30 -5.39 -1.24
C GLY A 367 21.56 -5.19 0.08
N LEU A 368 20.27 -4.86 0.01
CA LEU A 368 19.43 -4.58 1.16
C LEU A 368 18.47 -5.74 1.44
N ASP A 369 18.24 -5.99 2.73
CA ASP A 369 17.14 -6.85 3.15
C ASP A 369 15.79 -6.13 2.91
N PRO A 370 14.94 -6.65 1.99
CA PRO A 370 13.62 -6.09 1.74
C PRO A 370 12.70 -6.17 2.97
N SER A 371 13.01 -7.03 3.94
CA SER A 371 12.21 -7.22 5.16
C SER A 371 12.52 -6.20 6.24
N SER A 372 13.73 -5.63 6.24
CA SER A 372 14.21 -4.68 7.24
C SER A 372 13.43 -3.35 7.25
N ILE A 373 13.04 -2.92 8.45
CA ILE A 373 12.28 -1.68 8.73
C ILE A 373 12.89 -0.86 9.88
N ALA A 374 14.22 -0.86 9.99
CA ALA A 374 14.95 -0.29 11.14
C ALA A 374 14.55 1.17 11.48
N SER A 375 14.36 2.02 10.48
CA SER A 375 13.93 3.42 10.69
C SER A 375 12.54 3.51 11.34
N ILE A 376 11.61 2.64 10.94
CA ILE A 376 10.25 2.58 11.53
C ILE A 376 10.33 2.07 12.97
N GLN A 377 11.14 1.04 13.24
CA GLN A 377 11.34 0.52 14.60
C GLN A 377 11.91 1.59 15.52
N ARG A 378 12.97 2.28 15.09
CA ARG A 378 13.58 3.39 15.85
C ARG A 378 12.60 4.53 16.11
N LEU A 379 11.74 4.86 15.13
CA LEU A 379 10.69 5.86 15.32
C LEU A 379 9.70 5.43 16.40
N LYS A 380 9.18 4.19 16.30
CA LYS A 380 8.24 3.63 17.28
C LYS A 380 8.81 3.59 18.69
N GLU A 381 10.06 3.15 18.85
CA GLU A 381 10.76 3.14 20.15
C GLU A 381 10.87 4.55 20.75
N ARG A 382 11.21 5.56 19.93
CA ARG A 382 11.30 6.94 20.40
C ARG A 382 9.96 7.53 20.79
N LEU A 383 8.88 7.19 20.06
CA LEU A 383 7.53 7.62 20.39
C LEU A 383 7.03 6.97 21.67
N ALA A 384 7.26 5.66 21.85
CA ALA A 384 6.89 4.93 23.06
C ALA A 384 7.63 5.43 24.33
N ALA A 385 8.81 6.05 24.17
CA ALA A 385 9.56 6.67 25.25
C ALA A 385 9.10 8.10 25.61
N LEU A 386 8.20 8.70 24.83
CA LEU A 386 7.60 9.99 25.19
C LEU A 386 6.67 9.80 26.40
N PRO A 387 6.56 10.80 27.29
CA PRO A 387 5.53 10.78 28.32
C PRO A 387 4.17 10.59 27.66
N ALA A 388 3.31 9.74 28.24
CA ALA A 388 1.93 9.67 27.82
C ALA A 388 1.34 11.09 27.93
N GLY A 389 1.00 11.69 26.79
CA GLY A 389 0.26 12.95 26.79
C GLY A 389 -1.01 12.77 27.63
N ASP A 390 -1.42 13.81 28.34
CA ASP A 390 -2.78 13.89 28.82
C ASP A 390 -3.69 13.60 27.61
N GLY A 391 -4.52 12.56 27.68
CA GLY A 391 -5.31 12.06 26.55
C GLY A 391 -6.34 13.05 25.97
N THR A 392 -6.18 14.33 26.24
CA THR A 392 -6.83 15.50 25.67
C THR A 392 -6.06 16.02 24.46
N GLY A 393 -5.91 15.18 23.42
CA GLY A 393 -5.86 15.72 22.05
C GLY A 393 -7.14 16.54 21.80
N PRO A 394 -7.18 17.44 20.80
CA PRO A 394 -8.25 18.44 20.69
C PRO A 394 -9.57 17.80 20.24
N ASP A 395 -10.26 17.11 21.15
CA ASP A 395 -11.70 16.91 21.13
C ASP A 395 -12.32 18.25 21.58
N ARG A 396 -12.53 19.16 20.63
CA ARG A 396 -13.43 20.30 20.77
C ARG A 396 -14.63 20.14 19.85
#